data_AF-A0AAW4PS87-F1
#
_entry.id   AF-A0AAW4PS87-F1
#
_cell.length_a   1.000
_cell.length_b   1.000
_cell.length_c   1.000
_cell.angle_alpha   90.00
_cell.angle_beta   90.00
_cell.angle_gamma   90.00
#
_symmetry.space_group_name_H-M   'P 1'
#
loop_
_entity.id
_entity.type
_entity.pdbx_description
1 polymer ?
#
loop_
_entity_poly.entity_id
_entity_poly.type
_entity_poly.pdbx_seq_one_letter_code
_entity_poly.pdbx_strand_id
1 'polypeptide(L)' 'MFSNNEWDDVPDDPDPHENLDYEMEELTVIQSETDDKYVFLPAEEDHLLEDAFIVAGADALVELRE' A
#
# COMPACT_ATOMS: atom_id res chain seq x y z
N MET A 1 12.45 -22.52 -19.30
CA MET A 1 11.48 -21.80 -20.14
C MET A 1 10.29 -21.57 -19.23
N PHE A 2 10.25 -20.43 -18.54
CA PHE A 2 9.13 -20.10 -17.66
C PHE A 2 7.95 -19.81 -18.59
N SER A 3 6.90 -20.62 -18.48
CA SER A 3 5.73 -20.49 -19.35
C SER A 3 5.12 -19.12 -19.10
N ASN A 4 5.19 -18.25 -20.10
CA ASN A 4 4.78 -16.85 -20.09
C ASN A 4 3.24 -16.69 -20.06
N ASN A 5 2.52 -17.63 -19.44
CA ASN A 5 1.09 -17.83 -19.59
C ASN A 5 0.31 -17.59 -18.30
N GLU A 6 0.99 -17.51 -17.15
CA GLU A 6 0.36 -17.30 -15.84
C GLU A 6 -0.04 -15.82 -15.64
N TRP A 7 0.69 -14.88 -16.25
CA TRP A 7 0.40 -13.45 -16.16
C TRP A 7 -0.63 -12.96 -17.20
N ASP A 8 -0.87 -13.74 -18.27
CA ASP A 8 -1.81 -13.38 -19.35
C ASP A 8 -3.28 -13.57 -18.93
N ASP A 9 -3.53 -14.41 -17.92
CA ASP A 9 -4.87 -14.72 -17.38
C ASP A 9 -5.25 -13.82 -16.19
N VAL A 10 -4.31 -13.04 -15.67
CA VAL A 10 -4.56 -12.10 -14.57
C VAL A 10 -5.20 -10.83 -15.15
N PRO A 11 -6.33 -10.37 -14.61
CA PRO A 11 -6.92 -9.10 -15.04
C PRO A 11 -5.94 -7.93 -14.90
N ASP A 12 -6.05 -6.93 -15.79
CA ASP A 12 -5.21 -5.73 -15.77
C ASP A 12 -5.35 -4.94 -14.45
N ASP A 13 -6.53 -5.05 -13.83
CA ASP A 13 -6.86 -4.54 -12.50
C ASP A 13 -7.24 -5.73 -11.59
N PRO A 14 -6.26 -6.43 -11.00
CA PRO A 14 -6.51 -7.58 -10.14
C PRO A 14 -7.05 -7.15 -8.79
N ASP A 15 -8.09 -7.84 -8.35
CA ASP A 15 -8.58 -7.70 -6.99
C ASP A 15 -7.50 -8.20 -6.02
N PRO A 16 -7.04 -7.38 -5.06
CA PRO A 16 -5.97 -7.76 -4.15
C PRO A 16 -6.28 -9.02 -3.36
N HIS A 17 -7.54 -9.23 -2.95
CA HIS A 17 -7.95 -10.37 -2.15
C HIS A 17 -8.19 -11.60 -3.03
N GLU A 18 -9.08 -11.49 -4.02
CA GLU A 18 -9.53 -12.63 -4.83
C GLU A 18 -8.50 -13.12 -5.84
N ASN A 19 -7.57 -12.26 -6.29
CA ASN A 19 -6.59 -12.61 -7.32
C ASN A 19 -5.17 -12.77 -6.77
N LEU A 20 -4.84 -12.08 -5.68
CA LEU A 20 -3.48 -12.03 -5.16
C LEU A 20 -3.34 -12.54 -3.71
N ASP A 21 -4.44 -12.94 -3.06
CA ASP A 21 -4.46 -13.41 -1.66
C ASP A 21 -3.89 -12.36 -0.68
N TYR A 22 -3.95 -11.08 -1.04
CA TYR A 22 -3.59 -9.98 -0.17
C TYR A 22 -4.80 -9.49 0.63
N GLU A 23 -4.64 -9.42 1.94
CA GLU A 23 -5.59 -8.74 2.81
C GLU A 23 -5.27 -7.24 2.88
N MET A 24 -6.29 -6.40 2.78
CA MET A 24 -6.14 -4.95 2.96
C MET A 24 -5.97 -4.64 4.44
N GLU A 25 -4.84 -4.07 4.81
CA GLU A 25 -4.60 -3.56 6.15
C GLU A 25 -4.99 -2.08 6.24
N GLU A 26 -5.66 -1.70 7.34
CA GLU A 26 -5.94 -0.29 7.61
C GLU A 26 -4.69 0.42 8.13
N LEU A 27 -4.27 1.47 7.42
CA LEU A 27 -3.13 2.29 7.83
C LEU A 27 -3.59 3.54 8.58
N THR A 28 -2.93 3.86 9.69
CA THR A 28 -3.12 5.13 10.39
C THR A 28 -2.29 6.22 9.69
N VAL A 29 -2.95 7.29 9.25
CA VAL A 29 -2.31 8.42 8.57
C VAL A 29 -2.05 9.56 9.56
N ILE A 30 -0.80 9.98 9.68
CA ILE A 30 -0.39 11.13 10.48
C ILE A 30 0.20 12.19 9.55
N GLN A 31 -0.41 13.37 9.54
CA GLN A 31 0.12 14.54 8.84
C GLN A 31 1.03 15.33 9.78
N SER A 32 2.22 15.69 9.34
CA SER A 32 3.08 16.59 10.11
C SER A 32 2.54 18.02 10.07
N GLU A 33 2.50 18.70 11.22
CA GLU A 33 2.01 20.09 11.29
C GLU A 33 3.03 21.11 10.76
N THR A 34 4.31 20.73 10.70
CA THR A 34 5.42 21.66 10.38
C THR A 34 6.02 21.40 9.00
N ASP A 35 5.69 20.29 8.38
CA ASP A 35 6.28 19.81 7.13
C ASP A 35 5.19 19.14 6.29
N ASP A 36 5.22 19.31 4.97
CA ASP A 36 4.26 18.71 4.02
C ASP A 36 4.55 17.20 3.82
N LYS A 37 4.59 16.45 4.93
CA LYS A 37 4.83 15.01 4.96
C LYS A 37 3.70 14.27 5.68
N TYR A 38 3.47 13.07 5.17
CA TYR A 38 2.52 12.10 5.67
C TYR A 38 3.26 10.84 6.10
N VAL A 39 2.89 10.32 7.27
CA VAL A 39 3.39 9.05 7.79
C VAL A 39 2.21 8.07 7.83
N PHE A 40 2.40 6.91 7.22
CA PHE A 40 1.44 5.81 7.24
C PHE A 40 1.97 4.72 8.14
N LEU A 41 1.20 4.38 9.17
CA LEU A 41 1.55 3.40 10.17
C LEU A 41 0.65 2.16 10.02
N PRO A 42 1.21 0.94 9.99
CA PRO A 42 0.44 -0.29 10.06
C PRO A 42 -0.41 -0.33 11.33
N ALA A 43 -1.57 -0.99 11.26
CA ALA A 43 -2.43 -1.20 12.42
C ALA A 43 -1.77 -2.12 13.45
N GLU A 44 -0.97 -3.09 12.99
CA GLU A 44 -0.26 -4.02 13.86
C GLU A 44 1.02 -3.38 14.41
N GLU A 45 1.08 -3.24 15.75
CA GLU A 45 2.22 -2.65 16.44
C GLU A 45 3.53 -3.43 16.25
N ASP A 46 3.46 -4.73 15.94
CA ASP A 46 4.64 -5.57 15.69
C ASP A 46 5.34 -5.15 14.38
N HIS A 47 4.57 -4.78 13.35
CA HIS A 47 5.09 -4.30 12.07
C HIS A 47 5.82 -2.94 12.21
N LEU A 48 5.43 -2.11 13.19
CA LEU A 48 6.15 -0.88 13.50
C LEU A 48 7.58 -1.12 14.01
N LEU A 49 7.82 -2.25 14.68
CA LEU A 49 9.14 -2.63 15.17
C LEU A 49 10.06 -3.08 14.03
N GLU A 50 9.51 -3.45 12.88
CA GLU A 50 10.23 -3.89 11.68
C GLU A 50 10.47 -2.76 10.66
N ASP A 51 10.32 -1.50 11.07
CA ASP A 51 10.41 -0.32 10.19
C ASP A 51 9.40 -0.36 9.01
N ALA A 52 8.27 -1.07 9.16
CA ALA A 52 7.25 -1.20 8.13
C ALA A 52 6.31 0.02 8.08
N PHE A 53 6.85 1.23 7.97
CA PHE A 53 6.07 2.46 7.81
C PHE A 53 6.46 3.22 6.54
N ILE A 54 5.52 4.02 6.03
CA ILE A 54 5.73 4.79 4.79
C ILE A 54 5.78 6.27 5.14
N VAL A 55 6.79 6.98 4.62
CA VAL A 55 6.89 8.44 4.70
C VAL A 55 6.80 9.02 3.30
N ALA A 56 5.75 9.78 3.03
CA ALA A 56 5.52 10.40 1.73
C ALA A 56 5.45 11.93 1.86
N GLY A 57 5.99 12.65 0.87
CA GLY A 57 5.73 14.08 0.73
C GLY A 57 4.37 14.32 0.07
N ALA A 58 3.80 15.51 0.27
CA ALA A 58 2.49 15.86 -0.31
C ALA A 58 2.43 15.72 -1.84
N ASP A 59 3.52 15.99 -2.56
CA ASP A 59 3.58 15.85 -4.03
C ASP A 59 3.53 14.39 -4.51
N ALA A 60 3.88 13.44 -3.64
CA ALA A 60 3.83 12.00 -3.92
C ALA A 60 2.48 11.37 -3.53
N LEU A 61 1.56 12.15 -2.94
CA LEU A 61 0.25 11.69 -2.54
C LEU A 61 -0.77 11.98 -3.65
N VAL A 62 -1.49 10.95 -4.11
CA VAL A 62 -2.67 11.13 -4.97
C VAL A 62 -3.88 10.53 -4.28
N GLU A 63 -4.90 11.35 -4.05
CA GLU A 63 -6.20 10.87 -3.59
C GLU A 63 -6.94 10.26 -4.78
N LEU A 64 -7.10 8.93 -4.75
CA LEU A 64 -7.98 8.24 -5.69
C LEU A 64 -9.42 8.56 -5.28
N ARG A 65 -10.14 9.26 -6.16
CA ARG A 65 -11.57 9.51 -6.00
C ARG A 65 -12.34 8.36 -6.61
N GLU A 66 -13.32 7.83 -5.86
CA GLU A 66 -14.30 6.84 -6.33
C GLU A 66 -15.22 7.40 -7.42
#